data_AF-A0A942V8D1-F1
#
_entry.id   AF-A0A942V8D1-F1
#
_cell.length_a   1.000
_cell.length_b   1.000
_cell.length_c   1.000
_cell.angle_alpha   90.00
_cell.angle_beta   90.00
_cell.angle_gamma   90.00
#
_symmetry.space_group_name_H-M   'P 1'
#
loop_
_entity.id
_entity.type
_entity.pdbx_description
1 polymer ?
#
loop_
_entity_poly.entity_id
_entity_poly.type
_entity_poly.pdbx_seq_one_letter_code
_entity_poly.pdbx_strand_id
1 'polypeptide(L)'
;MKRRIKLYWNNFKIAKSNTSLLCIEGGSAGRKIGFTNQDVCFGNKLCCFEAIEDEPKFIYFYLQSNDFLREFNSNIQGLIGGVNKENLRKIKIPIPPLDEQRRIASALSKIDAYLENTIKLIEEKERFKRGIAKKLLTC
;
A
#
# COMPACT_ATOMS: atom_id res chain seq x y z
N MET A 1 9.06 29.35 -32.93
CA MET A 1 8.05 29.33 -31.84
C MET A 1 7.83 27.86 -31.43
N LYS A 2 8.16 27.43 -30.19
CA LYS A 2 7.91 26.06 -29.72
C LYS A 2 6.76 26.09 -28.72
N ARG A 3 5.69 25.31 -28.94
CA ARG A 3 4.56 25.16 -28.00
C ARG A 3 4.58 23.76 -27.39
N ARG A 4 4.27 23.65 -26.09
CA ARG A 4 4.08 22.37 -25.41
C ARG A 4 2.72 21.77 -25.80
N ILE A 5 2.73 20.53 -26.28
CA ILE A 5 1.51 19.75 -26.53
C ILE A 5 1.09 19.10 -25.22
N LYS A 6 -0.19 19.21 -24.85
CA LYS A 6 -0.77 18.42 -23.76
C LYS A 6 -1.07 17.02 -24.28
N LEU A 7 -0.40 16.01 -23.70
CA LEU A 7 -0.72 14.61 -23.94
C LEU A 7 -1.76 14.19 -22.91
N TYR A 8 -2.91 13.70 -23.38
CA TYR A 8 -3.94 13.09 -22.53
C TYR A 8 -3.86 11.58 -22.68
N TRP A 9 -3.76 10.88 -21.55
CA TRP A 9 -3.70 9.41 -21.49
C TRP A 9 -5.09 8.90 -21.10
N ASN A 10 -5.87 8.46 -22.09
CA ASN A 10 -7.29 8.15 -21.88
C ASN A 10 -7.57 6.72 -21.33
N ASN A 11 -6.54 5.90 -21.08
CA ASN A 11 -6.70 4.45 -20.84
C ASN A 11 -6.01 3.94 -19.55
N PHE A 12 -5.94 4.76 -18.49
CA PHE A 12 -5.40 4.26 -17.23
C PHE A 12 -6.37 3.31 -16.53
N LYS A 13 -5.83 2.28 -15.89
CA LYS A 13 -6.59 1.41 -14.99
C LYS A 13 -6.92 2.18 -13.74
N ILE A 14 -8.16 2.03 -13.26
CA ILE A 14 -8.66 2.71 -12.06
C ILE A 14 -8.81 1.65 -10.96
N ALA A 15 -8.25 1.94 -9.79
CA ALA A 15 -8.54 1.25 -8.55
C ALA A 15 -9.49 2.15 -7.73
N LYS A 16 -10.60 1.59 -7.26
CA LYS A 16 -11.57 2.33 -6.45
C LYS A 16 -11.02 2.62 -5.07
N SER A 17 -11.63 3.56 -4.36
CA SER A 17 -11.37 3.74 -2.93
C SER A 17 -11.57 2.43 -2.15
N ASN A 18 -10.82 2.26 -1.06
CA ASN A 18 -10.81 1.06 -0.22
C ASN A 18 -10.34 -0.22 -0.94
N THR A 19 -9.34 -0.12 -1.82
CA THR A 19 -8.72 -1.27 -2.48
C THR A 19 -7.23 -1.33 -2.21
N SER A 20 -6.65 -2.54 -2.30
CA SER A 20 -5.22 -2.72 -2.12
C SER A 20 -4.49 -2.71 -3.45
N LEU A 21 -3.36 -2.00 -3.51
CA LEU A 21 -2.44 -2.00 -4.63
C LEU A 21 -1.11 -2.63 -4.20
N LEU A 22 -0.69 -3.68 -4.90
CA LEU A 22 0.59 -4.35 -4.69
C LEU A 22 1.51 -4.11 -5.88
N CYS A 23 2.77 -3.77 -5.61
CA CYS A 23 3.83 -3.82 -6.61
C CYS A 23 4.20 -5.27 -6.90
N ILE A 24 3.95 -5.71 -8.14
CA ILE A 24 4.15 -7.11 -8.54
C ILE A 24 5.44 -7.34 -9.33
N GLU A 25 6.11 -6.28 -9.77
CA GLU A 25 7.29 -6.36 -10.64
C GLU A 25 8.28 -5.20 -10.38
N GLY A 26 9.57 -5.48 -10.53
CA GLY A 26 10.68 -4.57 -10.34
C GLY A 26 11.26 -4.63 -8.94
N GLY A 27 12.20 -3.72 -8.65
CA GLY A 27 12.91 -3.75 -7.37
C GLY A 27 12.01 -3.68 -6.13
N SER A 28 10.80 -3.14 -6.23
CA SER A 28 9.83 -3.06 -5.12
C SER A 28 8.78 -4.17 -5.11
N ALA A 29 8.90 -5.19 -5.97
CA ALA A 29 7.96 -6.30 -6.06
C ALA A 29 7.79 -6.98 -4.68
N GLY A 30 6.54 -7.23 -4.28
CA GLY A 30 6.21 -7.85 -2.99
C GLY A 30 6.36 -6.92 -1.77
N ARG A 31 7.06 -5.79 -1.90
CA ARG A 31 7.42 -4.92 -0.77
C ARG A 31 6.54 -3.68 -0.63
N LYS A 32 6.08 -3.13 -1.76
CA LYS A 32 5.23 -1.94 -1.75
C LYS A 32 3.78 -2.35 -1.89
N ILE A 33 3.03 -2.16 -0.81
CA ILE A 33 1.60 -2.37 -0.73
C ILE A 33 1.00 -1.06 -0.24
N GLY A 34 -0.07 -0.62 -0.89
CA GLY A 34 -0.81 0.59 -0.50
C GLY A 34 -2.29 0.30 -0.43
N PHE A 35 -2.97 0.94 0.51
CA PHE A 35 -4.43 0.95 0.60
C PHE A 35 -4.96 2.29 0.10
N THR A 36 -5.94 2.27 -0.79
CA THR A 36 -6.49 3.49 -1.38
C THR A 36 -7.56 4.09 -0.47
N ASN A 37 -7.57 5.42 -0.34
CA ASN A 37 -8.62 6.19 0.34
C ASN A 37 -9.50 7.00 -0.64
N GLN A 38 -9.18 6.90 -1.94
CA GLN A 38 -9.88 7.53 -3.04
C GLN A 38 -9.65 6.72 -4.31
N ASP A 39 -10.41 7.02 -5.36
CA ASP A 39 -10.17 6.45 -6.68
C ASP A 39 -8.81 6.90 -7.21
N VAL A 40 -7.99 5.95 -7.67
CA VAL A 40 -6.65 6.23 -8.17
C VAL A 40 -6.39 5.52 -9.49
N CYS A 41 -5.60 6.15 -10.36
CA CYS A 41 -5.05 5.51 -11.54
C CYS A 41 -3.75 4.77 -11.18
N PHE A 42 -3.53 3.58 -11.75
CA PHE A 42 -2.31 2.81 -11.50
C PHE A 42 -1.69 2.23 -12.79
N GLY A 43 -0.36 2.10 -12.76
CA GLY A 43 0.44 1.61 -13.88
C GLY A 43 0.58 0.08 -13.93
N ASN A 44 1.30 -0.42 -14.93
CA ASN A 44 1.35 -1.87 -15.25
C ASN A 44 2.06 -2.74 -14.22
N LYS A 45 2.95 -2.17 -13.39
CA LYS A 45 3.69 -2.91 -12.34
C LYS A 45 2.93 -3.02 -11.02
N LEU A 46 1.73 -2.46 -10.95
CA LEU A 46 0.82 -2.57 -9.81
C LEU A 46 -0.34 -3.50 -10.16
N CYS A 47 -0.75 -4.30 -9.19
CA CYS A 47 -1.95 -5.11 -9.24
C CYS A 47 -2.96 -4.61 -8.21
N CYS A 48 -4.22 -4.46 -8.64
CA CYS A 48 -5.34 -4.14 -7.77
C CYS A 48 -5.90 -5.44 -7.19
N PHE A 49 -6.09 -5.45 -5.87
CA PHE A 49 -6.79 -6.46 -5.10
C PHE A 49 -8.07 -5.83 -4.57
N GLU A 50 -9.15 -6.07 -5.30
CA GLU A 50 -10.50 -5.62 -4.97
C GLU A 50 -11.24 -6.74 -4.23
N ALA A 51 -11.71 -6.43 -3.03
CA ALA A 51 -12.56 -7.32 -2.25
C ALA A 51 -14.01 -7.11 -2.68
N ILE A 52 -14.69 -8.17 -3.13
CA ILE A 52 -16.08 -8.11 -3.58
C ILE A 52 -17.03 -8.39 -2.40
N GLU A 53 -16.83 -9.52 -1.72
CA GLU A 53 -17.66 -9.97 -0.58
C GLU A 53 -16.88 -9.94 0.74
N ASP A 54 -15.59 -9.65 0.68
CA ASP A 54 -14.65 -9.66 1.81
C ASP A 54 -14.41 -8.26 2.39
N GLU A 55 -13.89 -8.20 3.61
CA GLU A 55 -13.44 -6.94 4.23
C GLU A 55 -12.16 -6.43 3.53
N PRO A 56 -12.18 -5.27 2.83
CA PRO A 56 -11.05 -4.86 2.01
C PRO A 56 -9.75 -4.65 2.79
N LYS A 57 -9.85 -4.18 4.05
CA LYS A 57 -8.68 -4.02 4.91
C LYS A 57 -8.10 -5.35 5.39
N PHE A 58 -8.90 -6.41 5.49
CA PHE A 58 -8.36 -7.74 5.78
C PHE A 58 -7.43 -8.18 4.65
N ILE A 59 -7.84 -8.00 3.39
CA ILE A 59 -6.99 -8.29 2.22
C ILE A 59 -5.70 -7.46 2.29
N TYR A 60 -5.80 -6.15 2.56
CA TYR A 60 -4.64 -5.27 2.73
C TYR A 60 -3.63 -5.79 3.76
N PHE A 61 -4.10 -6.18 4.94
CA PHE A 61 -3.23 -6.69 5.99
C PHE A 61 -2.69 -8.09 5.67
N TYR A 62 -3.48 -8.95 5.04
CA TYR A 62 -3.01 -10.28 4.64
C TYR A 62 -1.89 -10.20 3.60
N LEU A 63 -1.95 -9.27 2.64
CA LEU A 63 -0.88 -9.04 1.67
C LEU A 63 0.46 -8.66 2.33
N GLN A 64 0.45 -8.14 3.56
CA GLN A 64 1.64 -7.79 4.33
C GLN A 64 2.12 -8.94 5.24
N SER A 65 1.34 -10.02 5.33
CA SER A 65 1.68 -11.16 6.19
C SER A 65 2.89 -11.93 5.67
N ASN A 66 3.63 -12.55 6.59
CA ASN A 66 4.75 -13.42 6.24
C ASN A 66 4.33 -14.57 5.33
N ASP A 67 3.11 -15.07 5.47
CA ASP A 67 2.59 -16.16 4.63
C ASP A 67 2.43 -15.72 3.18
N PHE A 68 1.77 -14.58 2.95
CA PHE A 68 1.67 -14.04 1.60
C PHE A 68 3.04 -13.69 1.02
N LEU A 69 3.90 -13.03 1.78
CA LEU A 69 5.22 -12.61 1.30
C LEU A 69 6.11 -13.81 0.98
N ARG A 70 6.04 -14.89 1.74
CA ARG A 70 6.76 -16.14 1.45
C ARG A 70 6.31 -16.75 0.13
N GLU A 71 5.00 -16.87 -0.08
CA GLU A 71 4.44 -17.39 -1.35
C GLU A 71 4.74 -16.46 -2.53
N PHE A 72 4.67 -15.14 -2.32
CA PHE A 72 5.00 -14.18 -3.36
C PHE A 72 6.47 -14.31 -3.76
N ASN A 73 7.39 -14.37 -2.78
CA ASN A 73 8.83 -14.45 -3.03
C ASN A 73 9.24 -15.79 -3.65
N SER A 74 8.59 -16.91 -3.31
CA SER A 74 8.85 -18.21 -3.95
C SER A 74 8.42 -18.25 -5.41
N ASN A 75 7.54 -17.36 -5.82
CA ASN A 75 7.03 -17.23 -7.19
C ASN A 75 7.73 -16.13 -8.01
N ILE A 76 8.72 -15.41 -7.46
CA ILE A 76 9.45 -14.38 -8.19
C ILE A 76 10.26 -15.00 -9.33
N GLN A 77 10.12 -14.43 -10.53
CA GLN A 77 10.80 -14.89 -11.74
C GLN A 77 11.32 -13.70 -12.56
N GLY A 78 12.22 -13.99 -13.50
CA GLY A 78 12.76 -13.04 -14.46
C GLY A 78 13.83 -12.10 -13.91
N LEU A 79 14.60 -11.49 -14.81
CA LEU A 79 15.76 -10.64 -14.47
C LEU A 79 15.39 -9.38 -13.67
N ILE A 80 14.23 -8.78 -13.99
CA ILE A 80 13.73 -7.59 -13.30
C ILE A 80 13.14 -7.94 -11.92
N GLY A 81 12.84 -9.22 -11.68
CA GLY A 81 12.16 -9.72 -10.49
C GLY A 81 10.68 -9.35 -10.45
N GLY A 82 9.81 -10.34 -10.34
CA GLY A 82 8.38 -10.12 -10.13
C GLY A 82 7.56 -11.38 -10.24
N VAL A 83 6.28 -11.25 -9.92
CA VAL A 83 5.28 -12.31 -10.08
C VAL A 83 4.28 -11.84 -11.12
N ASN A 84 4.16 -12.56 -12.24
CA ASN A 84 3.15 -12.26 -13.24
C ASN A 84 1.73 -12.52 -12.68
N LYS A 85 0.71 -11.95 -13.33
CA LYS A 85 -0.68 -12.05 -12.83
C LYS A 85 -1.21 -13.49 -12.78
N GLU A 86 -0.75 -14.37 -13.66
CA GLU A 86 -1.20 -15.76 -13.72
C GLU A 86 -0.69 -16.56 -12.52
N ASN A 87 0.58 -16.38 -12.17
CA ASN A 87 1.16 -17.00 -10.98
C ASN A 87 0.63 -16.35 -9.69
N LEU A 88 0.42 -15.03 -9.70
CA LEU A 88 -0.16 -14.32 -8.56
C LEU A 88 -1.57 -14.85 -8.22
N ARG A 89 -2.39 -15.16 -9.23
CA ARG A 89 -3.73 -15.77 -9.05
C ARG A 89 -3.70 -17.18 -8.44
N LYS A 90 -2.55 -17.87 -8.49
CA LYS A 90 -2.39 -19.21 -7.90
C LYS A 90 -2.08 -19.15 -6.41
N ILE A 91 -1.64 -17.99 -5.90
CA ILE A 91 -1.41 -17.80 -4.46
C ILE A 91 -2.76 -17.79 -3.76
N LYS A 92 -2.95 -18.73 -2.83
CA LYS A 92 -4.20 -18.85 -2.07
C LYS A 92 -4.19 -17.86 -0.90
N ILE A 93 -5.32 -17.17 -0.72
CA ILE A 93 -5.59 -16.34 0.44
C ILE A 93 -6.55 -17.12 1.34
N PRO A 94 -6.21 -17.39 2.62
CA PRO A 94 -7.15 -17.95 3.58
C PRO A 94 -8.18 -16.87 3.94
N ILE A 95 -9.43 -17.12 3.59
CA ILE A 95 -10.55 -16.21 3.83
C ILE A 95 -11.36 -16.75 5.02
N PRO A 96 -11.22 -16.18 6.23
CA PRO A 96 -12.06 -16.54 7.37
C PRO A 96 -13.47 -15.95 7.21
N PRO A 97 -14.44 -16.30 8.08
CA PRO A 97 -15.76 -15.67 8.08
C PRO A 97 -15.68 -14.14 8.20
N LEU A 98 -16.61 -13.43 7.55
CA LEU A 98 -16.57 -11.96 7.43
C LEU A 98 -16.44 -11.22 8.77
N ASP A 99 -17.07 -11.72 9.83
CA ASP A 99 -16.96 -11.12 11.16
C ASP A 99 -15.53 -11.21 11.72
N GLU A 100 -14.83 -12.31 11.47
CA GLU A 100 -13.44 -12.47 11.87
C GLU A 100 -12.52 -11.58 11.03
N GLN A 101 -12.78 -11.46 9.72
CA GLN A 101 -12.06 -10.52 8.85
C GLN A 101 -12.17 -9.08 9.38
N ARG A 102 -13.39 -8.65 9.74
CA ARG A 102 -13.66 -7.31 10.31
C ARG A 102 -12.96 -7.11 11.66
N ARG A 103 -12.96 -8.12 12.53
CA ARG A 103 -12.26 -8.07 13.82
C ARG A 103 -10.76 -7.87 13.64
N ILE A 104 -10.13 -8.67 12.76
CA ILE A 104 -8.71 -8.55 12.44
C ILE A 104 -8.40 -7.18 11.84
N ALA A 105 -9.16 -6.77 10.81
CA ALA A 105 -8.97 -5.48 10.14
C ALA A 105 -9.14 -4.29 11.10
N SER A 106 -10.11 -4.36 12.02
CA SER A 106 -10.33 -3.32 13.03
C SER A 106 -9.17 -3.25 14.02
N ALA A 107 -8.70 -4.39 14.53
CA ALA A 107 -7.59 -4.44 15.48
C ALA A 107 -6.31 -3.86 14.86
N LEU A 108 -5.95 -4.29 13.65
CA LEU A 108 -4.75 -3.82 12.95
C LEU A 108 -4.87 -2.34 12.55
N SER A 109 -6.05 -1.89 12.09
CA SER A 109 -6.28 -0.47 11.79
C SER A 109 -6.10 0.45 13.01
N LYS A 110 -6.48 -0.01 14.20
CA LYS A 110 -6.28 0.75 15.44
C LYS A 110 -4.80 0.90 15.78
N ILE A 111 -4.02 -0.15 15.53
CA ILE A 111 -2.57 -0.14 15.74
C ILE A 111 -1.91 0.83 14.75
N ASP A 112 -2.26 0.77 13.47
CA ASP A 112 -1.76 1.70 12.45
C ASP A 112 -2.09 3.16 12.79
N ALA A 113 -3.35 3.44 13.17
CA ALA A 113 -3.77 4.78 13.56
C ALA A 113 -2.99 5.29 14.79
N TYR A 114 -2.75 4.42 15.77
CA TYR A 114 -1.92 4.75 16.94
C TYR A 114 -0.47 5.07 16.54
N LEU A 115 0.12 4.26 15.67
CA LEU A 115 1.48 4.46 15.17
C LEU A 115 1.61 5.77 14.39
N GLU A 116 0.69 6.04 13.45
CA GLU A 116 0.67 7.29 12.68
C GLU A 116 0.58 8.53 13.58
N ASN A 117 -0.31 8.50 14.57
CA ASN A 117 -0.45 9.61 15.52
C ASN A 117 0.81 9.79 16.37
N THR A 118 1.43 8.69 16.79
CA THR A 118 2.69 8.73 17.55
C THR A 118 3.82 9.34 16.74
N ILE A 119 3.96 8.96 15.46
CA ILE A 119 4.96 9.53 14.55
C ILE A 119 4.74 11.04 14.38
N LYS A 120 3.49 11.47 14.13
CA LYS A 120 3.15 12.91 14.03
C LYS A 120 3.53 13.68 15.29
N LEU A 121 3.22 13.13 16.48
CA LEU A 121 3.59 13.75 17.75
C LEU A 121 5.11 13.87 17.94
N ILE A 122 5.88 12.86 17.50
CA ILE A 122 7.35 12.92 17.53
C ILE A 122 7.86 14.03 16.61
N GLU A 123 7.34 14.11 15.38
CA GLU A 123 7.72 15.15 14.41
C GLU A 123 7.41 16.56 14.90
N GLU A 124 6.23 16.76 15.51
CA GLU A 124 5.82 18.03 16.11
C GLU A 124 6.75 18.44 17.26
N LYS A 125 7.07 17.49 18.15
CA LYS A 125 8.00 17.72 19.27
C LYS A 125 9.39 18.12 18.78
N GLU A 126 9.92 17.42 17.78
CA GLU A 126 11.22 17.73 17.19
C GLU A 126 11.22 19.09 16.50
N ARG A 127 10.15 19.42 15.77
CA ARG A 127 9.99 20.75 15.15
C ARG A 127 9.95 21.86 16.19
N PHE A 128 9.19 21.66 17.27
CA PHE A 128 9.09 22.62 18.37
C PHE A 128 10.43 22.83 19.07
N LYS A 129 11.13 21.75 19.41
CA LYS A 129 12.48 21.77 20.00
C LYS A 129 13.47 22.55 19.15
N ARG A 130 13.49 22.31 17.83
CA ARG A 130 14.35 23.05 16.88
C ARG A 130 13.99 24.53 16.83
N GLY A 131 12.69 24.86 16.86
CA GLY A 131 12.20 26.24 16.88
C GLY A 131 12.67 27.01 18.12
N ILE A 132 12.57 26.40 19.30
CA ILE A 132 13.07 26.99 20.55
C ILE A 132 14.59 27.16 20.50
N ALA A 133 15.33 26.11 20.14
CA ALA A 133 16.79 26.17 20.09
C ALA A 133 17.28 27.30 19.17
N LYS A 134 16.66 27.47 18.00
CA LYS A 134 16.96 28.59 17.10
C LYS A 134 16.71 29.93 17.79
N LYS A 135 15.55 30.13 18.40
CA LYS A 135 15.19 31.38 19.08
C LYS A 135 16.16 31.74 20.22
N LEU A 136 16.65 30.75 20.97
CA LEU A 136 17.60 30.96 22.07
C LEU A 136 19.02 31.26 21.60
N LEU A 137 19.44 30.74 20.44
CA LEU A 137 20.82 30.85 19.94
C LEU A 137 21.03 32.01 18.94
N THR A 138 19.96 32.62 18.43
CA THR A 138 20.03 33.81 17.57
C THR A 138 19.63 35.10 18.29
N CYS A 139 19.51 35.06 19.62
CA CYS A 139 19.41 36.22 20.49
C CYS A 139 20.80 36.58 21.04
#